data_AF-A0A7C3NYT8-F1
#
_entry.id   AF-A0A7C3NYT8-F1
#
_cell.length_a   1.000
_cell.length_b   1.000
_cell.length_c   1.000
_cell.angle_alpha   90.00
_cell.angle_beta   90.00
_cell.angle_gamma   90.00
#
_symmetry.space_group_name_H-M   'P 1'
#
loop_
_entity.id
_entity.type
_entity.pdbx_description
1 polymer ?
#
loop_
_entity_poly.entity_id
_entity_poly.type
_entity_poly.pdbx_seq_one_letter_code
_entity_poly.pdbx_strand_id
1 'polypeptide(L)'
;MNRAQHANGSRPRLAVIFSRFPVWNQIFAVNDFVELERAGFEIEIFTLRREQEAIRQPENDRFKNRVHYAFLLSPALLWENLKAWCRPRTWRLFGAIVAGTRHRRMEFLKTLFLFPQAVYFARVMQQRGIQHIHAAWASYPATAAWIVSEITSIPFSFSSHAYDIYVVR
;
A
#
# COMPACT_ATOMS: atom_id res chain seq x y z
N MET A 1 -4.55 22.48 -19.78
CA MET A 1 -3.25 22.07 -19.19
C MET A 1 -2.94 20.64 -19.62
N ASN A 2 -1.69 20.39 -20.01
CA ASN A 2 -1.22 19.37 -20.97
C ASN A 2 -1.58 17.90 -20.66
N ARG A 3 -2.26 17.26 -21.63
CA ARG A 3 -2.20 15.81 -21.88
C ARG A 3 -0.79 15.48 -22.39
N ALA A 4 0.13 15.20 -21.48
CA ALA A 4 1.43 14.65 -21.85
C ALA A 4 1.23 13.20 -22.34
N GLN A 5 1.30 13.05 -23.66
CA GLN A 5 2.05 12.00 -24.35
C GLN A 5 2.55 10.84 -23.46
N HIS A 6 1.70 9.83 -23.21
CA HIS A 6 2.19 8.50 -22.88
C HIS A 6 2.50 7.76 -24.18
N ALA A 7 3.64 8.11 -24.76
CA ALA A 7 4.28 7.36 -25.83
C ALA A 7 5.02 6.15 -25.23
N ASN A 8 4.26 5.12 -24.85
CA ASN A 8 4.73 3.74 -24.74
C ASN A 8 3.50 2.85 -24.65
N GLY A 9 3.44 1.72 -25.35
CA GLY A 9 2.25 0.85 -25.43
C GLY A 9 1.82 0.16 -24.12
N SER A 10 2.29 0.61 -22.96
CA SER A 10 1.98 0.07 -21.64
C SER A 10 1.22 1.09 -20.79
N ARG A 11 0.12 0.63 -20.19
CA ARG A 11 -0.71 1.42 -19.28
C ARG A 11 0.11 1.80 -18.03
N PRO A 12 0.05 3.06 -17.54
CA PRO A 12 0.72 3.45 -16.30
C PRO A 12 0.21 2.63 -15.12
N ARG A 13 1.12 2.16 -14.27
CA ARG A 13 0.81 1.23 -13.17
C ARG A 13 0.67 1.94 -11.83
N LEU A 14 -0.48 1.76 -11.20
CA LEU A 14 -0.86 2.36 -9.94
C LEU A 14 -1.01 1.29 -8.86
N ALA A 15 -0.30 1.45 -7.74
CA ALA A 15 -0.53 0.63 -6.56
C ALA A 15 -1.59 1.29 -5.67
N VAL A 16 -2.58 0.53 -5.21
CA VAL A 16 -3.54 0.99 -4.21
C VAL A 16 -3.41 0.18 -2.93
N ILE A 17 -3.13 0.85 -1.81
CA ILE A 17 -2.93 0.21 -0.50
C ILE A 17 -4.20 0.27 0.35
N PHE A 18 -4.61 -0.88 0.85
CA PHE A 18 -5.73 -1.09 1.77
C PHE A 18 -5.26 -1.66 3.10
N SER A 19 -5.98 -1.33 4.18
CA SER A 19 -5.78 -2.04 5.45
C SER A 19 -6.26 -3.49 5.34
N ARG A 20 -7.41 -3.69 4.69
CA ARG A 20 -8.06 -4.99 4.40
C ARG A 20 -8.81 -4.84 3.08
N PHE A 21 -8.72 -5.84 2.22
CA PHE A 21 -9.50 -5.93 0.98
C PHE A 21 -9.59 -7.41 0.56
N PRO A 22 -10.73 -7.87 0.01
CA PRO A 22 -12.01 -7.17 -0.15
C PRO A 22 -12.82 -7.12 1.17
N VAL A 23 -13.55 -6.03 1.42
CA VAL A 23 -14.47 -5.88 2.57
C VAL A 23 -15.80 -5.29 2.08
N TRP A 24 -16.93 -5.70 2.67
CA TRP A 24 -18.29 -5.33 2.23
C TRP A 24 -18.50 -3.81 2.10
N ASN A 25 -17.95 -3.03 3.02
CA ASN A 25 -18.09 -1.57 3.02
C ASN A 25 -17.17 -0.85 2.03
N GLN A 26 -16.38 -1.57 1.22
CA GLN A 26 -15.42 -1.01 0.26
C GLN A 26 -15.85 -1.18 -1.20
N ILE A 27 -17.13 -1.44 -1.48
CA ILE A 27 -17.67 -1.51 -2.86
C ILE A 27 -17.36 -0.21 -3.63
N PHE A 28 -17.33 0.94 -2.94
CA PHE A 28 -16.93 2.21 -3.54
C PHE A 28 -15.53 2.13 -4.19
N ALA A 29 -14.58 1.43 -3.57
CA ALA A 29 -13.23 1.29 -4.10
C ALA A 29 -13.18 0.47 -5.39
N VAL A 30 -14.08 -0.50 -5.57
CA VAL A 30 -14.17 -1.29 -6.81
C VAL A 30 -14.62 -0.40 -7.96
N ASN A 31 -15.60 0.47 -7.75
CA ASN A 31 -16.04 1.43 -8.76
C ASN A 31 -14.92 2.41 -9.13
N ASP A 32 -14.18 2.92 -8.15
CA ASP A 32 -13.03 3.79 -8.39
C ASP A 32 -11.96 3.08 -9.24
N PHE A 33 -11.72 1.78 -9.01
CA PHE A 33 -10.78 1.01 -9.82
C PHE A 33 -11.25 0.83 -11.25
N VAL A 34 -12.54 0.55 -11.45
CA VAL A 34 -13.10 0.39 -12.80
C VAL A 34 -12.94 1.70 -13.59
N GLU A 35 -13.19 2.85 -12.97
CA GLU A 35 -13.00 4.14 -13.62
C GLU A 35 -11.53 4.47 -13.88
N LEU A 36 -10.62 4.14 -12.96
CA LEU A 36 -9.19 4.29 -13.18
C LEU A 36 -8.67 3.37 -14.30
N GLU A 37 -9.18 2.14 -14.38
CA GLU A 37 -8.87 1.25 -15.52
C GLU A 37 -9.41 1.81 -16.85
N ARG A 38 -10.62 2.39 -16.84
CA ARG A 38 -11.21 3.09 -18.01
C ARG A 38 -10.39 4.32 -18.41
N ALA A 39 -9.83 5.04 -17.44
CA ALA A 39 -8.92 6.15 -17.66
C ALA A 39 -7.53 5.70 -18.17
N GLY A 40 -7.27 4.39 -18.24
CA GLY A 40 -6.07 3.81 -18.84
C GLY A 40 -4.99 3.40 -17.85
N PHE A 41 -5.26 3.38 -16.55
CA PHE A 41 -4.32 2.87 -15.55
C PHE A 41 -4.39 1.34 -15.41
N GLU A 42 -3.28 0.71 -15.07
CA GLU A 42 -3.23 -0.68 -14.62
C GLU A 42 -3.09 -0.70 -13.10
N ILE A 43 -4.05 -1.33 -12.42
CA ILE A 43 -4.17 -1.24 -10.96
C ILE A 43 -3.70 -2.53 -10.31
N GLU A 44 -2.81 -2.38 -9.32
CA GLU A 44 -2.38 -3.45 -8.42
C GLU A 44 -2.77 -3.12 -6.98
N ILE A 45 -3.41 -4.08 -6.31
CA ILE A 45 -3.96 -3.88 -4.97
C ILE A 45 -2.99 -4.48 -3.95
N PHE A 46 -2.69 -3.73 -2.90
CA PHE A 46 -1.79 -4.14 -1.82
C PHE A 46 -2.54 -4.10 -0.49
N THR A 47 -2.51 -5.19 0.28
CA THR A 47 -3.28 -5.30 1.52
C THR A 47 -2.41 -5.61 2.72
N LEU A 48 -2.59 -4.84 3.79
CA LEU A 48 -1.84 -5.02 5.04
C LEU A 48 -2.32 -6.24 5.83
N ARG A 49 -3.60 -6.59 5.72
CA ARG A 49 -4.20 -7.77 6.35
C ARG A 49 -5.06 -8.50 5.35
N ARG A 50 -4.91 -9.83 5.32
CA ARG A 50 -5.80 -10.71 4.58
C ARG A 50 -7.13 -10.83 5.33
N GLU A 51 -8.23 -10.55 4.64
CA GLU A 51 -9.56 -10.91 5.13
C GLU A 51 -9.82 -12.39 4.82
N GLN A 52 -10.22 -13.17 5.83
CA GLN A 52 -10.45 -14.62 5.66
C GLN A 52 -11.83 -14.90 5.05
N GLU A 53 -12.79 -14.02 5.31
CA GLU A 53 -14.13 -14.04 4.70
C GLU A 53 -14.15 -13.15 3.46
N ALA A 54 -13.46 -13.58 2.40
CA ALA A 54 -13.58 -12.93 1.11
C ALA A 54 -15.01 -13.17 0.58
N ILE A 55 -15.87 -12.15 0.72
CA ILE A 55 -17.20 -12.15 0.13
C ILE A 55 -17.04 -12.37 -1.38
N ARG A 56 -17.64 -13.46 -1.88
CA ARG A 56 -17.65 -13.81 -3.30
C ARG A 56 -18.60 -12.86 -4.02
N GLN A 57 -18.08 -11.74 -4.50
CA GLN A 57 -18.73 -10.91 -5.52
C GLN A 57 -18.02 -11.12 -6.85
N PRO A 58 -18.74 -11.29 -7.98
CA PRO A 58 -18.13 -11.51 -9.30
C PRO A 58 -17.16 -10.40 -9.71
N GLU A 59 -17.41 -9.16 -9.29
CA GLU A 59 -16.57 -8.00 -9.58
C GLU A 59 -15.22 -8.04 -8.82
N ASN A 60 -15.19 -8.65 -7.63
CA ASN A 60 -13.95 -8.87 -6.89
C ASN A 60 -13.07 -9.93 -7.56
N ASP A 61 -13.65 -10.87 -8.30
CA ASP A 61 -12.89 -11.93 -9.00
C ASP A 61 -11.95 -11.35 -10.06
N ARG A 62 -12.33 -10.22 -10.67
CA ARG A 62 -11.51 -9.49 -11.66
C ARG A 62 -10.17 -9.02 -11.09
N PHE A 63 -10.13 -8.71 -9.80
CA PHE A 63 -8.93 -8.19 -9.14
C PHE A 63 -8.17 -9.24 -8.32
N LYS A 64 -8.73 -10.43 -8.09
CA LYS A 64 -8.11 -11.49 -7.26
C LYS A 64 -6.65 -11.78 -7.62
N ASN A 65 -6.31 -11.80 -8.91
CA ASN A 65 -4.96 -12.10 -9.40
C ASN A 65 -3.98 -10.91 -9.26
N ARG A 66 -4.47 -9.73 -8.87
CA ARG A 66 -3.72 -8.49 -8.69
C ARG A 66 -3.72 -8.00 -7.24
N VAL A 67 -4.12 -8.86 -6.29
CA VAL A 67 -4.06 -8.57 -4.86
C VAL A 67 -2.77 -9.15 -4.28
N HIS A 68 -1.93 -8.26 -3.77
CA HIS A 68 -0.67 -8.56 -3.11
C HIS A 68 -0.85 -8.49 -1.60
N TYR A 69 -0.50 -9.59 -0.93
CA TYR A 69 -0.51 -9.71 0.53
C TYR A 69 0.92 -9.66 1.06
N ALA A 70 1.14 -8.96 2.16
CA ALA A 70 2.38 -9.08 2.90
C ALA A 70 2.26 -10.18 3.95
N PHE A 71 2.76 -11.38 3.62
CA PHE A 71 2.84 -12.48 4.57
C PHE A 71 4.08 -12.30 5.45
N LEU A 72 3.87 -11.90 6.71
CA LEU A 72 4.90 -11.52 7.69
C LEU A 72 5.99 -12.60 7.93
N LEU A 73 5.74 -13.85 7.55
CA LEU A 73 6.65 -14.98 7.73
C LEU A 73 7.14 -15.60 6.41
N SER A 74 6.97 -14.93 5.28
CA SER A 74 7.49 -15.46 4.01
C SER A 74 9.03 -15.33 3.95
N PRO A 75 9.77 -16.33 3.44
CA PRO A 75 11.22 -16.24 3.27
C PRO A 75 11.65 -15.04 2.43
N ALA A 76 10.85 -14.69 1.42
CA ALA A 76 11.06 -13.50 0.59
C ALA A 76 11.01 -12.20 1.42
N LEU A 77 10.02 -12.05 2.31
CA LEU A 77 9.92 -10.89 3.18
C LEU A 77 11.12 -10.81 4.14
N LEU A 78 11.55 -11.92 4.72
CA LEU A 78 12.71 -11.95 5.62
C LEU A 78 14.00 -11.53 4.90
N TRP A 79 14.22 -12.06 3.70
CA TRP A 79 15.40 -11.73 2.89
C TRP A 79 15.46 -10.26 2.47
N GLU A 80 14.32 -9.71 2.02
CA GLU A 80 14.26 -8.30 1.63
C GLU A 80 14.39 -7.36 2.84
N ASN A 81 13.85 -7.76 3.99
CA ASN A 81 14.07 -7.02 5.23
C ASN A 81 15.55 -7.03 5.63
N LEU A 82 16.21 -8.19 5.66
CA LEU A 82 17.65 -8.27 5.95
C LEU A 82 18.47 -7.31 5.07
N LYS A 83 18.24 -7.30 3.76
CA LYS A 83 18.88 -6.36 2.83
C LYS A 83 18.53 -4.91 3.11
N ALA A 84 17.29 -4.61 3.49
CA ALA A 84 16.89 -3.27 3.85
C ALA A 84 17.64 -2.79 5.09
N TRP A 85 17.80 -3.64 6.11
CA TRP A 85 18.56 -3.33 7.33
C TRP A 85 20.06 -3.13 7.09
N CYS A 86 20.63 -3.60 5.98
CA CYS A 86 22.01 -3.24 5.60
C CYS A 86 22.15 -1.78 5.12
N ARG A 87 21.04 -1.08 4.84
CA ARG A 87 21.09 0.31 4.35
C ARG A 87 20.90 1.32 5.50
N PRO A 88 21.80 2.31 5.67
CA PRO A 88 21.68 3.31 6.74
C PRO A 88 20.37 4.10 6.73
N ARG A 89 19.79 4.33 5.54
CA ARG A 89 18.51 5.04 5.39
C ARG A 89 17.35 4.31 6.07
N THR A 90 17.36 2.98 6.06
CA THR A 90 16.33 2.15 6.70
C THR A 90 16.33 2.34 8.21
N TRP A 91 17.52 2.42 8.83
CA TRP A 91 17.65 2.69 10.27
C TRP A 91 17.10 4.06 10.65
N ARG A 92 17.38 5.09 9.84
CA ARG A 92 16.86 6.45 10.07
C ARG A 92 15.35 6.51 9.94
N LEU A 93 14.80 5.87 8.90
CA LEU A 93 13.36 5.79 8.68
C LEU A 93 12.66 5.05 9.82
N PHE A 94 13.20 3.90 10.22
CA PHE A 94 12.69 3.14 11.35
C PHE A 94 12.77 3.95 12.65
N GLY A 95 13.90 4.62 12.91
CA GLY A 95 14.07 5.48 14.07
C GLY A 95 13.06 6.63 14.14
N ALA A 96 12.78 7.30 13.00
CA ALA A 96 11.77 8.35 12.92
C ALA A 96 10.37 7.84 13.26
N ILE A 97 10.03 6.65 12.74
CA ILE A 97 8.76 5.99 12.99
C ILE A 97 8.61 5.60 14.47
N VAL A 98 9.64 4.99 15.05
CA VAL A 98 9.68 4.60 16.46
C VAL A 98 9.52 5.84 17.34
N ALA A 99 10.26 6.91 17.06
CA ALA A 99 10.17 8.16 17.81
C ALA A 99 8.76 8.78 17.75
N GLY A 100 8.10 8.75 16.59
CA GLY A 100 6.74 9.28 16.42
C GLY A 100 5.64 8.42 17.06
N THR A 101 5.86 7.12 17.25
CA THR A 101 4.82 6.19 17.73
C THR A 101 5.04 5.70 19.17
N ARG A 102 6.23 5.90 19.76
CA ARG A 102 6.59 5.38 21.10
C ARG A 102 5.62 5.74 22.23
N HIS A 103 4.93 6.88 22.12
CA HIS A 103 4.03 7.39 23.16
C HIS A 103 2.69 6.63 23.21
N ARG A 104 2.36 5.86 22.17
CA ARG A 104 1.12 5.07 22.07
C ARG A 104 1.46 3.61 21.82
N ARG A 105 1.50 2.81 22.89
CA ARG A 105 1.95 1.40 22.86
C ARG A 105 1.32 0.57 21.73
N MET A 106 0.01 0.73 21.51
CA MET A 106 -0.71 -0.02 20.49
C MET A 106 -0.34 0.42 19.06
N GLU A 107 -0.17 1.73 18.84
CA GLU A 107 0.27 2.26 17.55
C GLU A 107 1.70 1.83 17.25
N PHE A 108 2.59 1.94 18.23
CA PHE A 108 3.97 1.45 18.14
C PHE A 108 4.04 -0.01 17.70
N LEU A 109 3.30 -0.91 18.36
CA LEU A 109 3.28 -2.33 17.99
C LEU A 109 2.77 -2.54 16.56
N LYS A 110 1.67 -1.90 16.18
CA LYS A 110 1.13 -2.04 14.82
C LYS A 110 2.10 -1.53 13.77
N THR A 111 2.77 -0.42 14.03
CA THR A 111 3.75 0.14 13.10
C THR A 111 5.02 -0.73 13.00
N LEU A 112 5.41 -1.40 14.09
CA LEU A 112 6.48 -2.39 14.07
C LEU A 112 6.17 -3.57 13.12
N PHE A 113 4.92 -4.04 13.11
CA PHE A 113 4.46 -5.05 12.15
C PHE A 113 4.29 -4.50 10.74
N LEU A 114 3.95 -3.21 10.60
CA LEU A 114 3.74 -2.56 9.32
C LEU A 114 5.04 -2.39 8.51
N PHE A 115 6.13 -2.02 9.19
CA PHE A 115 7.41 -1.73 8.55
C PHE A 115 7.92 -2.86 7.64
N PRO A 116 8.04 -4.13 8.10
CA PRO A 116 8.52 -5.20 7.24
C PRO A 116 7.58 -5.51 6.06
N GLN A 117 6.27 -5.26 6.22
CA GLN A 117 5.31 -5.38 5.12
C GLN A 117 5.56 -4.29 4.06
N ALA A 118 5.78 -3.05 4.50
CA ALA A 118 6.08 -1.93 3.61
C ALA A 118 7.42 -2.14 2.86
N VAL A 119 8.45 -2.66 3.53
CA VAL A 119 9.72 -3.03 2.87
C VAL A 119 9.50 -4.08 1.79
N TYR A 120 8.69 -5.11 2.06
CA TYR A 120 8.34 -6.11 1.06
C TYR A 120 7.54 -5.50 -0.10
N PHE A 121 6.57 -4.62 0.19
CA PHE A 121 5.81 -3.92 -0.84
C PHE A 121 6.67 -3.03 -1.73
N ALA A 122 7.67 -2.33 -1.16
CA ALA A 122 8.63 -1.56 -1.94
C ALA A 122 9.31 -2.41 -3.02
N ARG A 123 9.75 -3.62 -2.66
CA ARG A 123 10.34 -4.58 -3.60
C ARG A 123 9.36 -4.97 -4.71
N VAL A 124 8.14 -5.39 -4.33
CA VAL A 124 7.13 -5.84 -5.28
C VAL A 124 6.74 -4.70 -6.23
N MET A 125 6.53 -3.48 -5.70
CA MET A 125 6.18 -2.31 -6.49
C MET A 125 7.28 -1.94 -7.51
N GLN A 126 8.55 -2.00 -7.10
CA GLN A 126 9.68 -1.81 -8.03
C GLN A 126 9.73 -2.88 -9.13
N GLN A 127 9.55 -4.17 -8.77
CA GLN A 127 9.54 -5.27 -9.75
C GLN A 127 8.38 -5.16 -10.75
N ARG A 128 7.24 -4.65 -10.28
CA ARG A 128 6.03 -4.47 -11.08
C ARG A 128 6.03 -3.20 -11.91
N GLY A 129 7.02 -2.31 -11.72
CA GLY A 129 7.11 -1.04 -12.42
C GLY A 129 6.02 -0.04 -12.01
N ILE A 130 5.61 -0.07 -10.74
CA ILE A 130 4.64 0.87 -10.19
C ILE A 130 5.20 2.29 -10.23
N GLN A 131 4.39 3.23 -10.68
CA GLN A 131 4.78 4.63 -10.89
C GLN A 131 4.18 5.57 -9.86
N HIS A 132 3.09 5.18 -9.21
CA HIS A 132 2.43 5.96 -8.17
C HIS A 132 1.75 5.05 -7.15
N ILE A 133 1.64 5.53 -5.92
CA ILE A 133 0.97 4.82 -4.82
C ILE A 133 -0.23 5.64 -4.35
N HIS A 134 -1.38 5.00 -4.19
CA HIS A 134 -2.55 5.61 -3.56
C HIS A 134 -2.94 4.82 -2.31
N ALA A 135 -2.92 5.47 -1.16
CA ALA A 135 -3.45 4.91 0.08
C ALA A 135 -4.93 5.26 0.22
N ALA A 136 -5.79 4.26 0.32
CA ALA A 136 -7.23 4.48 0.38
C ALA A 136 -7.70 5.16 1.69
N TRP A 137 -6.85 5.22 2.73
CA TRP A 137 -7.13 5.92 3.99
C TRP A 137 -5.91 6.64 4.53
N ALA A 138 -6.16 7.73 5.26
CA ALA A 138 -5.17 8.52 5.99
C ALA A 138 -4.74 7.85 7.33
N SER A 139 -4.57 6.53 7.34
CA SER A 139 -4.17 5.74 8.50
C SER A 139 -2.98 4.82 8.17
N TYR A 140 -2.99 3.54 8.58
CA TYR A 140 -1.89 2.61 8.28
C TYR A 140 -1.57 2.44 6.78
N PRO A 141 -2.54 2.50 5.85
CA PRO A 141 -2.24 2.48 4.42
C PRO A 141 -1.38 3.66 3.99
N ALA A 142 -1.67 4.86 4.50
CA ALA A 142 -0.88 6.06 4.23
C ALA A 142 0.52 5.95 4.84
N THR A 143 0.65 5.42 6.06
CA THR A 143 1.97 5.15 6.65
C THR A 143 2.77 4.14 5.84
N ALA A 144 2.14 3.08 5.34
CA ALA A 144 2.81 2.11 4.46
C ALA A 144 3.24 2.74 3.13
N ALA A 145 2.35 3.53 2.51
CA ALA A 145 2.65 4.25 1.27
C ALA A 145 3.83 5.21 1.45
N TRP A 146 3.86 5.95 2.56
CA TRP A 146 4.97 6.84 2.90
C TRP A 146 6.28 6.07 3.09
N ILE A 147 6.29 4.97 3.84
CA ILE A 147 7.48 4.12 4.01
C ILE A 147 7.99 3.62 2.65
N VAL A 148 7.09 3.13 1.79
CA VAL A 148 7.46 2.67 0.45
C VAL A 148 8.03 3.81 -0.39
N SER A 149 7.41 5.00 -0.33
CA SER A 149 7.88 6.18 -1.04
C SER A 149 9.29 6.57 -0.60
N GLU A 150 9.57 6.55 0.71
CA GLU A 150 10.90 6.82 1.26
C GLU A 150 11.96 5.80 0.80
N ILE A 151 11.57 4.54 0.59
CA ILE A 151 12.48 3.48 0.14
C ILE A 151 12.71 3.52 -1.37
N THR A 152 11.66 3.78 -2.14
CA THR A 152 11.64 3.58 -3.60
C THR A 152 11.68 4.87 -4.41
N SER A 153 11.42 6.02 -3.77
CA SER A 153 11.14 7.31 -4.42
C SER A 153 9.89 7.33 -5.33
N ILE A 154 9.05 6.30 -5.26
CA ILE A 154 7.74 6.31 -5.93
C ILE A 154 6.84 7.30 -5.18
N PRO A 155 6.25 8.31 -5.86
CA PRO A 155 5.35 9.26 -5.22
C PRO A 155 4.10 8.57 -4.67
N PHE A 156 3.53 9.13 -3.62
CA PHE A 156 2.28 8.63 -3.05
C PHE A 156 1.24 9.74 -2.83
N SER A 157 -0.01 9.31 -2.77
CA SER A 157 -1.19 10.10 -2.44
C SER A 157 -2.06 9.31 -1.47
N PHE A 158 -2.98 9.97 -0.78
CA PHE A 158 -3.95 9.28 0.06
C PHE A 158 -5.29 10.01 0.09
N SER A 159 -6.34 9.26 0.36
CA SER A 159 -7.68 9.81 0.62
C SER A 159 -7.94 9.83 2.13
N SER A 160 -8.47 10.93 2.63
CA SER A 160 -8.93 11.05 4.02
C SER A 160 -10.44 11.03 4.07
N HIS A 161 -11.00 10.19 4.93
CA HIS A 161 -12.44 10.12 5.16
C HIS A 161 -12.81 10.76 6.50
N ALA A 162 -14.09 11.07 6.69
CA ALA A 162 -14.59 11.63 7.95
C ALA A 162 -14.15 10.79 9.18
N TYR A 163 -14.15 9.47 9.05
CA TYR A 163 -13.66 8.57 10.11
C TYR A 163 -12.18 8.83 10.48
N ASP A 164 -11.32 9.18 9.50
CA ASP A 164 -9.90 9.43 9.74
C ASP A 164 -9.65 10.75 10.50
N ILE A 165 -10.61 11.69 10.46
CA ILE A 165 -10.51 13.02 11.08
C ILE A 165 -11.23 13.07 12.43
N TYR A 166 -12.46 12.53 12.50
CA TYR A 166 -13.34 12.70 13.66
C TYR A 166 -13.21 11.60 14.70
N VAL A 167 -12.65 10.44 14.36
CA VAL A 167 -12.48 9.35 15.34
C VAL A 167 -11.16 9.52 16.06
N VAL A 168 -11.22 10.32 17.13
CA VAL A 168 -10.17 10.41 18.14
C VAL A 168 -9.99 9.02 18.76
N ARG A 169 -8.83 8.40 18.54
CA ARG A 169 -8.37 7.19 19.25
C ARG A 169 -7.31 7.55 20.28
#